data_AF-A0A355BLH7-F1
#
_entry.id   AF-A0A355BLH7-F1
#
_cell.length_a   1.000
_cell.length_b   1.000
_cell.length_c   1.000
_cell.angle_alpha   90.00
_cell.angle_beta   90.00
_cell.angle_gamma   90.00
#
_symmetry.space_group_name_H-M   'P 1'
#
loop_
_entity.id
_entity.type
_entity.pdbx_description
1 polymer ?
#
loop_
_entity_poly.entity_id
_entity_poly.type
_entity_poly.pdbx_seq_one_letter_code
_entity_poly.pdbx_strand_id
1 'polypeptide(L)' 'MIKAIQKFFMEERDEEINEFQASIVLYFIFEKIGPYIYNRAIEDAYLFMTGRIEDLYALQKRDR' A
#
# COMPACT_ATOMS: atom_id res chain seq x y z
N MET A 1 -1.78 -14.93 -3.42
CA MET A 1 -2.22 -13.84 -4.31
C MET A 1 -2.76 -14.36 -5.63
N ILE A 2 -2.03 -15.16 -6.41
CA ILE A 2 -2.53 -15.77 -7.66
C ILE A 2 -3.89 -16.44 -7.50
N LYS A 3 -4.04 -17.40 -6.59
CA LYS A 3 -5.33 -18.07 -6.32
C LYS A 3 -6.45 -17.11 -5.90
N ALA A 4 -6.12 -16.03 -5.20
CA ALA A 4 -7.10 -15.04 -4.78
C ALA A 4 -7.58 -14.20 -5.97
N ILE A 5 -6.69 -13.86 -6.90
CA ILE A 5 -7.03 -13.19 -8.16
C ILE A 5 -7.88 -14.12 -9.03
N GLN A 6 -7.47 -15.38 -9.22
CA GLN A 6 -8.27 -16.36 -9.97
C GLN A 6 -9.68 -16.51 -9.37
N LYS A 7 -9.77 -16.63 -8.03
CA LYS A 7 -11.03 -16.70 -7.31
C LYS A 7 -11.88 -15.45 -7.51
N PHE A 8 -11.30 -14.25 -7.42
CA PHE A 8 -12.00 -12.99 -7.66
C PHE A 8 -12.58 -12.91 -9.07
N PHE A 9 -11.83 -13.32 -10.10
CA PHE A 9 -12.34 -13.34 -11.48
C PHE A 9 -13.47 -14.33 -11.66
N MET A 10 -13.38 -15.51 -11.04
CA MET A 10 -14.49 -16.46 -11.05
C MET A 10 -15.74 -15.91 -10.34
N GLU A 11 -15.58 -15.37 -9.13
CA GLU A 11 -16.72 -14.91 -8.31
C GLU A 11 -17.40 -13.66 -8.88
N GLU A 12 -16.62 -12.69 -9.35
CA GLU A 12 -17.14 -11.38 -9.77
C GLU A 12 -17.44 -11.30 -11.28
N ARG A 13 -16.88 -12.22 -12.08
CA ARG A 13 -16.96 -12.15 -13.55
C ARG A 13 -17.34 -13.48 -14.22
N ASP A 14 -17.54 -14.55 -13.45
CA ASP A 14 -17.75 -15.92 -13.97
C ASP A 14 -16.66 -16.33 -14.98
N GLU A 15 -15.44 -15.86 -14.74
CA GLU A 15 -14.31 -15.99 -15.65
C GLU A 15 -13.21 -16.85 -15.00
N GLU A 16 -13.01 -18.07 -15.51
CA GLU A 16 -11.89 -18.91 -15.11
C GLU A 16 -10.61 -18.46 -15.82
N ILE A 17 -9.65 -17.96 -15.05
CA ILE A 17 -8.33 -17.58 -15.56
C ILE A 17 -7.23 -18.49 -15.01
N ASN A 18 -6.26 -18.81 -15.85
CA ASN A 18 -5.11 -19.62 -15.45
C ASN A 18 -4.06 -18.82 -14.66
N GLU A 19 -3.06 -19.52 -14.14
CA GLU A 19 -2.00 -18.93 -13.33
C GLU A 19 -1.20 -17.85 -14.07
N PHE A 20 -0.95 -18.03 -15.38
CA PHE A 20 -0.22 -17.04 -16.18
C PHE A 20 -1.02 -15.74 -16.33
N GLN A 21 -2.32 -15.83 -16.63
CA GLN A 21 -3.21 -14.68 -16.73
C GLN A 21 -3.32 -13.94 -15.39
N ALA A 22 -3.50 -14.67 -14.28
CA ALA A 22 -3.54 -14.07 -12.94
C ALA A 22 -2.20 -13.41 -12.56
N SER A 23 -1.07 -13.95 -13.04
CA SER A 23 0.26 -13.37 -12.83
C SER A 23 0.42 -12.05 -13.57
N ILE A 24 -0.12 -11.92 -14.78
CA ILE A 24 -0.12 -10.65 -15.53
C ILE A 24 -0.93 -9.58 -14.78
N VAL A 25 -2.10 -9.94 -14.26
CA VAL A 25 -2.92 -9.02 -13.45
C VAL A 25 -2.16 -8.55 -12.21
N LEU A 26 -1.53 -9.49 -11.49
CA LEU A 26 -0.73 -9.16 -10.31
C LEU A 26 0.45 -8.24 -10.67
N TYR A 27 1.14 -8.52 -11.76
CA TYR A 27 2.24 -7.69 -12.25
C TYR A 27 1.77 -6.27 -12.59
N PHE A 28 0.63 -6.13 -13.29
CA PHE A 28 0.05 -4.83 -13.58
C PHE A 28 -0.25 -4.04 -12.29
N ILE A 29 -0.85 -4.68 -11.29
CA ILE A 29 -1.15 -4.03 -10.00
C ILE A 29 0.15 -3.54 -9.35
N PHE A 30 1.18 -4.36 -9.30
CA PHE A 30 2.45 -3.95 -8.71
C PHE A 30 3.14 -2.83 -9.49
N GLU A 31 3.21 -2.90 -10.81
CA GLU A 31 3.92 -1.89 -11.61
C GLU A 31 3.17 -0.57 -11.71
N LYS A 32 1.83 -0.60 -11.76
CA LYS A 32 1.02 0.60 -12.04
C LYS A 32 0.36 1.18 -10.82
N ILE A 33 0.03 0.38 -9.81
CA ILE A 33 -0.70 0.83 -8.63
C ILE A 33 0.21 0.83 -7.40
N GLY A 34 1.08 -0.18 -7.26
CA GLY A 34 2.00 -0.36 -6.14
C GLY A 34 2.77 0.90 -5.74
N PRO A 35 3.51 1.56 -6.65
CA PRO A 35 4.29 2.75 -6.33
C PRO A 35 3.46 3.87 -5.68
N TYR A 36 2.23 4.10 -6.15
CA TYR A 36 1.37 5.14 -5.60
C TYR A 36 0.93 4.81 -4.16
N ILE A 37 0.58 3.55 -3.89
CA ILE A 37 0.20 3.09 -2.56
C ILE A 37 1.40 3.18 -1.60
N TYR A 38 2.57 2.68 -2.00
CA TYR A 38 3.76 2.70 -1.13
C TYR A 38 4.25 4.12 -0.86
N ASN A 39 4.29 4.98 -1.88
CA ASN A 39 4.70 6.37 -1.69
C ASN A 39 3.74 7.10 -0.75
N ARG A 40 2.42 6.90 -0.91
CA ARG A 40 1.44 7.47 0.01
C ARG A 40 1.63 6.93 1.44
N ALA A 41 1.84 5.62 1.59
CA ALA A 41 2.07 5.02 2.90
C ALA A 41 3.34 5.55 3.60
N ILE A 42 4.41 5.82 2.83
CA ILE A 42 5.63 6.45 3.35
C ILE A 42 5.35 7.89 3.79
N GLU A 43 4.61 8.65 2.99
CA GLU A 43 4.21 10.02 3.32
C GLU A 43 3.34 10.06 4.60
N ASP A 44 2.36 9.17 4.71
CA ASP A 44 1.49 9.06 5.89
C ASP A 44 2.30 8.71 7.14
N ALA A 45 3.25 7.77 7.03
CA ALA A 45 4.15 7.42 8.12
C ALA A 45 5.07 8.59 8.51
N TYR A 46 5.58 9.33 7.53
CA TYR A 46 6.40 10.52 7.77
C TYR A 46 5.63 11.62 8.52
N LEU A 47 4.39 11.90 8.10
CA LEU A 47 3.54 12.90 8.76
C LEU A 47 3.23 12.49 10.20
N PHE A 48 2.88 11.22 10.42
CA PHE A 48 2.65 10.69 11.76
C PHE A 48 3.87 10.87 12.66
N MET A 49 5.05 10.46 12.19
CA MET A 49 6.29 10.56 12.98
C MET A 49 6.68 12.01 13.24
N THR A 50 6.51 12.90 12.26
CA THR A 50 6.80 14.34 12.42
C THR A 50 5.94 14.95 13.51
N GLY A 51 4.63 14.67 13.55
CA GLY A 51 3.75 15.15 14.62
C GLY A 51 4.20 14.66 16.01
N ARG A 52 4.64 13.40 16.13
CA ARG A 52 5.18 12.87 17.40
C ARG A 52 6.48 13.55 17.83
N ILE A 53 7.32 13.94 16.86
CA ILE A 53 8.56 14.68 17.13
C ILE A 53 8.23 16.10 17.59
N GLU A 54 7.26 16.76 16.96
CA GLU A 54 6.79 18.09 17.37
C GLU A 54 6.22 18.08 18.80
N ASP A 55 5.39 17.08 19.14
CA ASP A 55 4.89 16.86 20.50
C ASP A 55 6.04 16.79 21.52
N LEU A 56 7.13 16.09 21.16
CA LEU A 56 8.30 15.95 22.03
C LEU A 56 9.07 17.27 22.19
N TYR A 57 9.26 18.03 21.10
CA TYR A 57 9.90 19.34 21.16
C TYR A 57 9.10 20.34 21.99
N ALA A 58 7.77 20.26 21.99
CA ALA A 58 6.92 21.10 22.83
C ALA A 58 7.18 20.90 24.34
N LEU A 59 7.68 19.73 24.74
CA LEU A 59 8.07 19.42 26.13
C LEU A 59 9.50 19.89 26.48
N GLN A 60 10.29 20.34 25.50
CA GLN A 60 11.65 20.78 25.74
C GLN A 60 11.66 22.06 26.59
N LYS A 61 12.17 21.97 27.83
CA LYS A 61 12.46 23.15 28.64
C LYS A 61 13.62 23.90 27.98
N ARG A 62 13.39 25.16 27.63
CA ARG A 62 14.46 26.07 27.21
C ARG A 62 15.01 26.73 28.47
N ASP A 63 16.31 26.57 28.72
CA ASP A 63 17.00 27.39 29.72
C ASP A 63 16.91 28.85 29.26
N ARG A 64 16.45 29.71 30.17
CA ARG A 64 16.27 31.14 29.91
C ARG A 64 17.60 31.84 29.59
#